data_AF-A0A848NW10-F1
#
_entry.id   AF-A0A848NW10-F1
#
_cell.length_a   1.000
_cell.length_b   1.000
_cell.length_c   1.000
_cell.angle_alpha   90.00
_cell.angle_beta   90.00
_cell.angle_gamma   90.00
#
_symmetry.space_group_name_H-M   'P 1'
#
loop_
_entity.id
_entity.type
_entity.pdbx_description
1 polymer ?
#
loop_
_entity_poly.entity_id
_entity_poly.type
_entity_poly.pdbx_seq_one_letter_code
_entity_poly.pdbx_strand_id
1 'polypeptide(L)'
;MSNQTSHQGLLRFITAGSVDDGKSTLIGRLLYDSKAVLTDQLQALAKAKNKRTAGEQIDFSLLTDGLEAEREQGITIDVAYRYFSTARRKFIIADTPGHEQYTRNMVTGASTAHAAIILIDVTRVTTVDGKAELLAQTKRHSAIVKLLELQHVIVAVNKMDLIDYSEARFNEIRTAYDALAAQLGLKDVRYVPVSALRGDNIVHASEAMPWYQGEPLLALLEDLKVEDTAPAGDDALRFPVQFVARQDGSQADDFRGYMGRVEAGTVRVGQAVRVLPANRETTVAEVLTPNGAADSAGPGETITVRLADDVDISRGDTIVAAPTTAANAAKKLHADLCWFDEHELNPARKYVLKHTTTTVFARVSEVERVLDVHTLSHETGRKQIALNDIGTVNISLQKPIVCDAYGDNPATGAFILVDEATHHTVAAGMIRAFS
;
A
#
# COMPACT_ATOMS: atom_id res chain seq x y z
N MET A 1 -0.73 13.00 -38.16
CA MET A 1 -0.93 13.22 -36.71
C MET A 1 -0.87 11.84 -36.05
N SER A 2 0.30 11.46 -35.56
CA SER A 2 0.51 10.19 -34.86
C SER A 2 -0.14 10.28 -33.49
N ASN A 3 -1.24 9.55 -33.30
CA ASN A 3 -1.81 9.31 -31.98
C ASN A 3 -0.80 8.45 -31.21
N GLN A 4 0.14 9.09 -30.50
CA GLN A 4 0.85 8.42 -29.42
C GLN A 4 -0.19 8.16 -28.34
N THR A 5 -0.72 6.95 -28.31
CA THR A 5 -1.52 6.46 -27.19
C THR A 5 -0.63 6.55 -25.95
N SER A 6 -0.76 7.62 -25.17
CA SER A 6 -0.02 7.79 -23.93
C SER A 6 -0.49 6.69 -22.98
N HIS A 7 0.29 5.62 -22.83
CA HIS A 7 0.03 4.62 -21.80
C HIS A 7 -0.05 5.33 -20.44
N GLN A 8 -1.17 5.21 -19.72
CA GLN A 8 -1.42 5.82 -18.41
C GLN A 8 -0.60 5.16 -17.27
N GLY A 9 0.58 4.63 -17.60
CA GLY A 9 1.50 4.01 -16.67
C GLY A 9 1.00 2.69 -16.07
N LEU A 10 1.49 2.40 -14.86
CA LEU A 10 1.18 1.22 -14.07
C LEU A 10 0.27 1.60 -12.90
N LEU A 11 -0.87 0.91 -12.74
CA LEU A 11 -1.71 1.01 -11.55
C LEU A 11 -1.50 -0.22 -10.66
N ARG A 12 -1.17 -0.01 -9.39
CA ARG A 12 -1.21 -1.04 -8.35
C ARG A 12 -2.47 -0.82 -7.53
N PHE A 13 -3.27 -1.86 -7.31
CA PHE A 13 -4.43 -1.76 -6.46
C PHE A 13 -4.65 -3.03 -5.62
N ILE A 14 -5.32 -2.86 -4.48
CA ILE A 14 -5.76 -3.98 -3.64
C ILE A 14 -7.27 -4.18 -3.75
N THR A 15 -7.73 -5.39 -3.50
CA THR A 15 -9.14 -5.68 -3.23
C THR A 15 -9.32 -6.04 -1.76
N ALA A 16 -10.23 -5.37 -1.07
CA ALA A 16 -10.56 -5.65 0.32
C ALA A 16 -12.08 -5.76 0.50
N GLY A 17 -12.52 -6.56 1.46
CA GLY A 17 -13.93 -6.90 1.68
C GLY A 17 -14.04 -8.15 2.54
N SER A 18 -15.22 -8.45 3.05
CA SER A 18 -15.46 -9.62 3.90
C SER A 18 -15.28 -10.95 3.17
N VAL A 19 -15.22 -12.02 3.97
CA VAL A 19 -15.34 -13.39 3.45
C VAL A 19 -16.70 -13.46 2.74
N ASP A 20 -16.72 -14.04 1.55
CA ASP A 20 -17.92 -14.17 0.68
C ASP A 20 -18.43 -12.89 0.01
N ASP A 21 -17.76 -11.73 0.15
CA ASP A 21 -18.12 -10.51 -0.60
C ASP A 21 -17.84 -10.62 -2.11
N GLY A 22 -17.25 -11.73 -2.55
CA GLY A 22 -17.00 -12.03 -3.96
C GLY A 22 -15.71 -11.41 -4.53
N LYS A 23 -14.68 -11.20 -3.70
CA LYS A 23 -13.36 -10.67 -4.13
C LYS A 23 -12.71 -11.52 -5.22
N SER A 24 -12.56 -12.82 -4.93
CA SER A 24 -11.99 -13.81 -5.85
C SER A 24 -12.77 -13.87 -7.17
N THR A 25 -14.11 -13.90 -7.08
CA THR A 25 -15.00 -13.85 -8.25
C THR A 25 -14.83 -12.56 -9.06
N LEU A 26 -14.72 -11.40 -8.41
CA LEU A 26 -14.51 -10.12 -9.06
C LEU A 26 -13.18 -10.10 -9.83
N ILE A 27 -12.09 -10.54 -9.19
CA ILE A 27 -10.76 -10.60 -9.81
C ILE A 27 -10.80 -11.58 -10.99
N GLY A 28 -11.32 -12.79 -10.79
CA GLY A 28 -11.42 -13.80 -11.83
C GLY A 28 -12.24 -13.29 -13.03
N ARG A 29 -13.36 -12.62 -12.77
CA ARG A 29 -14.19 -12.00 -13.81
C ARG A 29 -13.47 -10.89 -14.56
N LEU A 30 -12.79 -10.00 -13.83
CA LEU A 30 -12.00 -8.91 -14.42
C LEU A 30 -10.89 -9.45 -15.34
N LEU A 31 -10.18 -10.49 -14.90
CA LEU A 31 -9.13 -11.15 -15.70
C LEU A 31 -9.70 -11.86 -16.94
N TYR A 32 -10.84 -12.52 -16.79
CA TYR A 32 -11.52 -13.21 -17.89
C TYR A 32 -12.04 -12.23 -18.95
N ASP A 33 -12.83 -11.24 -18.55
CA ASP A 33 -13.48 -10.29 -19.46
C ASP A 33 -12.47 -9.31 -20.10
N SER A 34 -11.35 -9.01 -19.42
CA SER A 34 -10.26 -8.21 -20.00
C SER A 34 -9.40 -8.98 -21.01
N LYS A 35 -9.71 -10.26 -21.27
CA LYS A 35 -8.94 -11.18 -22.14
C LYS A 35 -7.47 -11.32 -21.72
N ALA A 36 -7.17 -11.08 -20.44
CA ALA A 36 -5.82 -11.19 -19.89
C ALA A 36 -5.41 -12.64 -19.59
N VAL A 37 -6.38 -13.55 -19.51
CA VAL A 37 -6.13 -14.98 -19.32
C VAL A 37 -5.81 -15.64 -20.66
N LEU A 38 -4.63 -16.25 -20.77
CA LEU A 38 -4.22 -17.07 -21.91
C LEU A 38 -5.27 -18.16 -22.17
N THR A 39 -5.63 -18.37 -23.44
CA THR A 39 -6.68 -19.30 -23.90
C THR A 39 -6.57 -20.71 -23.29
N ASP A 40 -5.34 -21.15 -23.00
CA ASP A 40 -5.05 -22.47 -22.45
C ASP A 40 -5.53 -22.64 -20.98
N GLN A 41 -5.50 -21.58 -20.17
CA GLN A 41 -6.04 -21.63 -18.81
C GLN A 41 -7.57 -21.61 -18.79
N LEU A 42 -8.18 -20.93 -19.77
CA LEU A 42 -9.64 -20.96 -19.97
C LEU A 42 -10.13 -22.37 -20.34
N GLN A 43 -9.34 -23.11 -21.14
CA GLN A 43 -9.64 -24.50 -21.48
C GLN A 43 -9.50 -25.44 -20.27
N ALA A 44 -8.58 -25.17 -19.34
CA ALA A 44 -8.45 -25.95 -18.11
C ALA A 44 -9.66 -25.78 -17.17
N LEU A 45 -10.19 -24.56 -17.04
CA LEU A 45 -11.44 -24.29 -16.30
C LEU A 45 -12.65 -24.97 -16.93
N ALA A 46 -12.77 -24.89 -18.27
CA ALA A 46 -13.84 -25.56 -19.00
C ALA A 46 -13.81 -27.08 -18.85
N LYS A 47 -12.62 -27.67 -18.63
CA LYS A 47 -12.46 -29.11 -18.34
C LYS A 47 -12.76 -29.46 -16.88
N ALA A 48 -12.50 -28.56 -15.93
CA ALA A 48 -12.84 -28.73 -14.51
C ALA A 48 -14.37 -28.79 -14.27
N LYS A 49 -15.15 -28.18 -15.18
CA LYS A 49 -16.62 -28.22 -15.27
C LYS A 49 -17.22 -29.64 -15.18
N ASN A 50 -16.46 -30.67 -15.55
CA ASN A 50 -16.96 -32.04 -15.64
C ASN A 50 -16.87 -32.86 -14.33
N LYS A 51 -16.31 -32.31 -13.24
CA LYS A 51 -16.05 -33.13 -12.03
C LYS A 51 -16.86 -32.78 -10.78
N ARG A 52 -17.46 -31.58 -10.64
CA ARG A 52 -18.26 -31.22 -9.46
C ARG A 52 -19.41 -30.25 -9.82
N THR A 53 -20.63 -30.80 -9.79
CA THR A 53 -21.94 -30.12 -9.65
C THR A 53 -22.55 -29.41 -10.86
N ALA A 54 -23.87 -29.59 -11.01
CA ALA A 54 -24.71 -29.13 -12.12
C ALA A 54 -25.00 -27.62 -12.07
N GLY A 55 -24.47 -26.89 -13.05
CA GLY A 55 -24.78 -25.50 -13.35
C GLY A 55 -23.89 -25.01 -14.50
N GLU A 56 -24.46 -24.39 -15.53
CA GLU A 56 -23.75 -24.05 -16.78
C GLU A 56 -22.71 -22.91 -16.64
N GLN A 57 -22.53 -22.32 -15.46
CA GLN A 57 -21.70 -21.11 -15.26
C GLN A 57 -20.23 -21.46 -14.96
N ILE A 58 -19.32 -20.65 -15.49
CA ILE A 58 -17.88 -20.74 -15.19
C ILE A 58 -17.67 -20.24 -13.77
N ASP A 59 -17.05 -21.08 -12.93
CA ASP A 59 -16.66 -20.65 -11.60
C ASP A 59 -15.35 -19.85 -11.68
N PHE A 60 -15.47 -18.53 -11.56
CA PHE A 60 -14.35 -17.61 -11.69
C PHE A 60 -13.45 -17.58 -10.45
N SER A 61 -13.90 -18.08 -9.29
CA SER A 61 -13.02 -18.17 -8.11
C SER A 61 -11.86 -19.13 -8.34
N LEU A 62 -12.06 -20.18 -9.15
CA LEU A 62 -11.03 -21.17 -9.48
C LEU A 62 -9.79 -20.57 -10.17
N LEU A 63 -9.90 -19.39 -10.80
CA LEU A 63 -8.73 -18.66 -11.35
C LEU A 63 -7.84 -18.06 -10.26
N THR A 64 -8.42 -17.84 -9.08
CA THR A 64 -7.83 -17.16 -7.94
C THR A 64 -7.56 -18.11 -6.75
N ASP A 65 -8.17 -19.31 -6.73
CA ASP A 65 -8.19 -20.27 -5.61
C ASP A 65 -6.85 -20.93 -5.23
N GLY A 66 -5.73 -20.54 -5.86
CA GLY A 66 -4.40 -20.99 -5.44
C GLY A 66 -4.14 -20.75 -3.94
N LEU A 67 -4.76 -19.72 -3.35
CA LEU A 67 -4.66 -19.37 -1.93
C LEU A 67 -5.70 -20.06 -1.03
N GLU A 68 -6.86 -20.48 -1.57
CA GLU A 68 -7.88 -21.19 -0.77
C GLU A 68 -7.44 -22.62 -0.44
N ALA A 69 -6.61 -23.23 -1.30
CA ALA A 69 -5.97 -24.51 -1.00
C ALA A 69 -4.92 -24.40 0.14
N GLU A 70 -4.24 -23.25 0.27
CA GLU A 70 -3.31 -22.98 1.39
C GLU A 70 -4.07 -22.85 2.73
N ARG A 71 -5.31 -22.31 2.69
CA ARG A 71 -6.24 -22.25 3.82
C ARG A 71 -6.64 -23.64 4.33
N GLU A 72 -6.91 -24.61 3.44
CA GLU A 72 -7.21 -25.99 3.85
C GLU A 72 -6.00 -26.71 4.47
N GLN A 73 -4.78 -26.25 4.18
CA GLN A 73 -3.52 -26.83 4.66
C GLN A 73 -2.92 -26.11 5.86
N GLY A 74 -3.52 -25.01 6.32
CA GLY A 74 -3.03 -24.23 7.47
C GLY A 74 -1.71 -23.52 7.21
N ILE A 75 -1.40 -23.19 5.95
CA ILE A 75 -0.19 -22.47 5.54
C ILE A 75 -0.43 -20.95 5.60
N THR A 76 0.62 -20.16 5.83
CA THR A 76 0.56 -18.69 5.78
C THR A 76 0.19 -18.22 4.38
N ILE A 77 -0.96 -17.54 4.27
CA ILE A 77 -1.40 -16.93 3.02
C ILE A 77 -0.56 -15.66 2.81
N ASP A 78 0.38 -15.67 1.88
CA ASP A 78 1.07 -14.45 1.43
C ASP A 78 0.17 -13.64 0.48
N VAL A 79 0.49 -12.36 0.26
CA VAL A 79 -0.23 -11.52 -0.73
C VAL A 79 0.09 -12.04 -2.13
N ALA A 80 -0.92 -12.54 -2.86
CA ALA A 80 -0.74 -12.93 -4.25
C ALA A 80 -0.83 -11.71 -5.17
N TYR A 81 0.13 -11.59 -6.08
CA TYR A 81 0.12 -10.57 -7.11
C TYR A 81 -0.36 -11.15 -8.44
N ARG A 82 -1.36 -10.49 -9.04
CA ARG A 82 -1.85 -10.79 -10.40
C ARG A 82 -1.55 -9.62 -11.32
N TYR A 83 -1.27 -9.93 -12.58
CA TYR A 83 -0.86 -8.96 -13.58
C TYR A 83 -1.82 -9.03 -14.76
N PHE A 84 -2.29 -7.88 -15.21
CA PHE A 84 -3.00 -7.77 -16.47
C PHE A 84 -2.76 -6.42 -17.12
N SER A 85 -3.11 -6.29 -18.39
CA SER A 85 -2.97 -5.03 -19.12
C SER A 85 -4.10 -4.86 -20.11
N THR A 86 -4.52 -3.63 -20.29
CA THR A 86 -5.40 -3.21 -21.38
C THR A 86 -4.60 -2.47 -22.44
N ALA A 87 -5.26 -2.02 -23.50
CA ALA A 87 -4.63 -1.14 -24.49
C ALA A 87 -4.17 0.19 -23.87
N ARG A 88 -4.78 0.63 -22.75
CA ARG A 88 -4.53 1.93 -22.12
C ARG A 88 -3.53 1.84 -20.97
N ARG A 89 -3.54 0.76 -20.19
CA ARG A 89 -2.84 0.72 -18.89
C ARG A 89 -2.40 -0.69 -18.46
N LYS A 90 -1.32 -0.75 -17.67
CA LYS A 90 -0.87 -1.98 -16.98
C LYS A 90 -1.37 -1.98 -15.54
N PHE A 91 -1.71 -3.15 -15.03
CA PHE A 91 -2.30 -3.34 -13.71
C PHE A 91 -1.58 -4.43 -12.93
N ILE A 92 -1.40 -4.17 -11.63
CA ILE A 92 -0.99 -5.14 -10.62
C ILE A 92 -2.08 -5.18 -9.55
N ILE A 93 -2.64 -6.36 -9.34
CA ILE A 93 -3.64 -6.63 -8.30
C ILE A 93 -2.92 -7.32 -7.14
N ALA A 94 -3.01 -6.76 -5.95
CA ALA A 94 -2.66 -7.44 -4.72
C ALA A 94 -3.94 -8.06 -4.13
N ASP A 95 -4.05 -9.39 -4.24
CA ASP A 95 -5.15 -10.16 -3.65
C ASP A 95 -4.86 -10.39 -2.18
N THR A 96 -5.49 -9.58 -1.33
CA THR A 96 -5.33 -9.64 0.12
C THR A 96 -6.47 -10.46 0.74
N PRO A 97 -6.18 -11.54 1.47
CA PRO A 97 -7.23 -12.36 2.08
C PRO A 97 -8.06 -11.54 3.06
N GLY A 98 -9.39 -11.59 2.92
CA GLY A 98 -10.31 -10.75 3.67
C GLY A 98 -10.82 -11.38 4.96
N HIS A 99 -9.96 -11.93 5.80
CA HIS A 99 -10.33 -12.34 7.17
C HIS A 99 -9.65 -11.41 8.17
N GLU A 100 -10.24 -11.23 9.36
CA GLU A 100 -9.73 -10.28 10.37
C GLU A 100 -8.27 -10.58 10.76
N GLN A 101 -7.91 -11.87 10.79
CA GLN A 101 -6.56 -12.38 11.07
C GLN A 101 -5.48 -11.97 10.04
N TYR A 102 -5.85 -11.35 8.92
CA TYR A 102 -4.93 -11.02 7.83
C TYR A 102 -4.75 -9.52 7.60
N THR A 103 -4.93 -8.69 8.63
CA THR A 103 -4.63 -7.24 8.54
C THR A 103 -3.18 -7.00 8.11
N ARG A 104 -2.24 -7.86 8.54
CA ARG A 104 -0.85 -7.85 8.07
C ARG A 104 -0.72 -7.94 6.54
N ASN A 105 -1.48 -8.81 5.91
CA ASN A 105 -1.42 -9.02 4.47
C ASN A 105 -2.04 -7.85 3.73
N MET A 106 -3.16 -7.32 4.24
CA MET A 106 -3.75 -6.10 3.70
C MET A 106 -2.76 -4.93 3.78
N VAL A 107 -2.11 -4.72 4.93
CA VAL A 107 -1.11 -3.65 5.10
C VAL A 107 0.06 -3.84 4.14
N THR A 108 0.55 -5.07 3.97
CA THR A 108 1.65 -5.40 3.05
C THR A 108 1.27 -5.07 1.60
N GLY A 109 0.13 -5.56 1.12
CA GLY A 109 -0.33 -5.29 -0.26
C GLY A 109 -0.67 -3.82 -0.48
N ALA A 110 -1.33 -3.18 0.50
CA ALA A 110 -1.77 -1.79 0.41
C ALA A 110 -0.60 -0.80 0.46
N SER A 111 0.49 -1.12 1.16
CA SER A 111 1.66 -0.24 1.30
C SER A 111 2.31 0.21 -0.02
N THR A 112 2.05 -0.51 -1.12
CA THR A 112 2.56 -0.19 -2.46
C THR A 112 1.44 0.10 -3.46
N ALA A 113 0.18 0.09 -3.01
CA ALA A 113 -0.99 0.29 -3.85
C ALA A 113 -1.30 1.78 -4.03
N HIS A 114 -1.78 2.15 -5.21
CA HIS A 114 -2.27 3.49 -5.49
C HIS A 114 -3.79 3.61 -5.23
N ALA A 115 -4.52 2.49 -5.32
CA ALA A 115 -5.96 2.45 -5.16
C ALA A 115 -6.42 1.22 -4.35
N ALA A 116 -7.58 1.34 -3.71
CA ALA A 116 -8.26 0.21 -3.07
C ALA A 116 -9.67 0.02 -3.63
N ILE A 117 -10.03 -1.23 -3.91
CA ILE A 117 -11.40 -1.63 -4.21
C ILE A 117 -11.98 -2.26 -2.94
N ILE A 118 -12.91 -1.55 -2.29
CA ILE A 118 -13.67 -2.04 -1.14
C ILE A 118 -14.94 -2.68 -1.65
N LEU A 119 -15.00 -4.02 -1.60
CA LEU A 119 -16.20 -4.78 -1.94
C LEU A 119 -17.16 -4.79 -0.75
N ILE A 120 -18.44 -4.62 -1.05
CA ILE A 120 -19.53 -4.71 -0.08
C ILE A 120 -20.60 -5.63 -0.67
N ASP A 121 -20.89 -6.73 0.00
CA ASP A 121 -22.06 -7.55 -0.33
C ASP A 121 -23.35 -6.85 0.10
N VAL A 122 -24.16 -6.46 -0.89
CA VAL A 122 -25.43 -5.76 -0.67
C VAL A 122 -26.42 -6.54 0.20
N THR A 123 -26.35 -7.87 0.19
CA THR A 123 -27.25 -8.75 0.96
C THR A 123 -26.88 -8.82 2.45
N ARG A 124 -25.65 -8.46 2.80
CA ARG A 124 -25.13 -8.52 4.18
C ARG A 124 -25.26 -7.21 4.93
N VAL A 125 -25.43 -6.10 4.21
CA VAL A 125 -25.74 -4.83 4.83
C VAL A 125 -27.15 -4.93 5.40
N THR A 126 -27.34 -4.54 6.65
CA THR A 126 -28.64 -4.43 7.30
C THR A 126 -29.10 -2.98 7.32
N THR A 127 -30.39 -2.74 7.56
CA THR A 127 -30.90 -1.39 7.82
C THR A 127 -31.40 -1.34 9.25
N VAL A 128 -30.83 -0.45 10.05
CA VAL A 128 -31.23 -0.20 11.45
C VAL A 128 -31.63 1.26 11.54
N ASP A 129 -32.82 1.55 12.07
CA ASP A 129 -33.37 2.90 12.20
C ASP A 129 -33.36 3.71 10.88
N GLY A 130 -33.62 3.05 9.76
CA GLY A 130 -33.64 3.66 8.43
C GLY A 130 -32.26 3.98 7.85
N LYS A 131 -31.17 3.51 8.47
CA LYS A 131 -29.80 3.69 7.98
C LYS A 131 -29.15 2.35 7.67
N ALA A 132 -28.47 2.27 6.53
CA ALA A 132 -27.67 1.10 6.19
C ALA A 132 -26.47 0.98 7.16
N GLU A 133 -26.30 -0.19 7.76
CA GLU A 133 -25.21 -0.47 8.67
C GLU A 133 -24.10 -1.26 7.95
N LEU A 134 -22.95 -0.61 7.76
CA LEU A 134 -21.78 -1.24 7.17
C LEU A 134 -21.16 -2.25 8.13
N LEU A 135 -20.68 -3.36 7.57
CA LEU A 135 -19.98 -4.39 8.34
C LEU A 135 -18.74 -3.81 9.02
N ALA A 136 -18.42 -4.31 10.22
CA ALA A 136 -17.20 -3.92 10.95
C ALA A 136 -15.93 -4.09 10.10
N GLN A 137 -15.91 -5.11 9.24
CA GLN A 137 -14.80 -5.37 8.36
C GLN A 137 -14.65 -4.31 7.25
N THR A 138 -15.74 -3.81 6.67
CA THR A 138 -15.72 -2.69 5.72
C THR A 138 -15.13 -1.44 6.38
N LYS A 139 -15.55 -1.15 7.62
CA LYS A 139 -15.00 -0.04 8.43
C LYS A 139 -13.50 -0.21 8.67
N ARG A 140 -13.05 -1.41 9.08
CA ARG A 140 -11.64 -1.74 9.31
C ARG A 140 -10.79 -1.56 8.06
N HIS A 141 -11.20 -2.15 6.93
CA HIS A 141 -10.46 -2.01 5.67
C HIS A 141 -10.38 -0.55 5.22
N SER A 142 -11.47 0.20 5.36
CA SER A 142 -11.49 1.64 5.05
C SER A 142 -10.54 2.44 5.93
N ALA A 143 -10.44 2.09 7.23
CA ALA A 143 -9.49 2.70 8.14
C ALA A 143 -8.02 2.38 7.77
N ILE A 144 -7.72 1.15 7.35
CA ILE A 144 -6.36 0.77 6.88
C ILE A 144 -6.01 1.54 5.60
N VAL A 145 -6.95 1.63 4.66
CA VAL A 145 -6.79 2.42 3.42
C VAL A 145 -6.49 3.88 3.73
N LYS A 146 -7.20 4.46 4.70
CA LYS A 146 -6.92 5.82 5.18
C LYS A 146 -5.54 5.93 5.81
N LEU A 147 -5.19 4.96 6.65
CA LEU A 147 -3.96 4.96 7.44
C LEU A 147 -2.71 4.94 6.55
N LEU A 148 -2.77 4.17 5.47
CA LEU A 148 -1.74 4.04 4.44
C LEU A 148 -1.87 5.11 3.34
N GLU A 149 -2.79 6.05 3.48
CA GLU A 149 -2.97 7.21 2.61
C GLU A 149 -3.12 6.86 1.12
N LEU A 150 -3.83 5.78 0.82
CA LEU A 150 -4.12 5.42 -0.57
C LEU A 150 -4.93 6.55 -1.23
N GLN A 151 -4.53 6.91 -2.45
CA GLN A 151 -5.05 8.08 -3.17
C GLN A 151 -6.51 7.90 -3.60
N HIS A 152 -6.87 6.68 -4.01
CA HIS A 152 -8.18 6.39 -4.58
C HIS A 152 -8.87 5.23 -3.87
N VAL A 153 -10.17 5.39 -3.63
CA VAL A 153 -11.01 4.35 -3.06
C VAL A 153 -12.20 4.11 -3.99
N ILE A 154 -12.35 2.87 -4.46
CA ILE A 154 -13.50 2.44 -5.25
C ILE A 154 -14.32 1.51 -4.37
N VAL A 155 -15.58 1.86 -4.13
CA VAL A 155 -16.53 1.02 -3.40
C VAL A 155 -17.37 0.26 -4.41
N ALA A 156 -17.13 -1.04 -4.49
CA ALA A 156 -17.85 -1.96 -5.36
C ALA A 156 -19.00 -2.62 -4.57
N VAL A 157 -20.23 -2.15 -4.78
CA VAL A 157 -21.43 -2.74 -4.17
C VAL A 157 -21.80 -3.97 -4.99
N ASN A 158 -21.42 -5.15 -4.50
CA ASN A 158 -21.51 -6.41 -5.22
C ASN A 158 -22.82 -7.17 -4.92
N LYS A 159 -23.12 -8.14 -5.77
CA LYS A 159 -24.32 -9.01 -5.73
C LYS A 159 -25.63 -8.25 -5.95
N MET A 160 -25.61 -7.21 -6.77
CA MET A 160 -26.80 -6.45 -7.16
C MET A 160 -27.88 -7.33 -7.84
N ASP A 161 -27.48 -8.45 -8.44
CA ASP A 161 -28.40 -9.44 -9.03
C ASP A 161 -29.28 -10.14 -8.00
N LEU A 162 -28.89 -10.18 -6.72
CA LEU A 162 -29.68 -10.81 -5.64
C LEU A 162 -30.77 -9.89 -5.06
N ILE A 163 -30.77 -8.62 -5.44
CA ILE A 163 -31.71 -7.60 -4.97
C ILE A 163 -32.41 -6.90 -6.14
N ASP A 164 -32.57 -7.62 -7.25
CA ASP A 164 -33.21 -7.14 -8.49
C ASP A 164 -32.66 -5.79 -8.97
N TYR A 165 -31.34 -5.57 -8.80
CA TYR A 165 -30.65 -4.37 -9.24
C TYR A 165 -31.23 -3.05 -8.68
N SER A 166 -31.72 -3.09 -7.43
CA SER A 166 -32.38 -1.94 -6.77
C SER A 166 -31.47 -0.71 -6.59
N GLU A 167 -31.83 0.40 -7.24
CA GLU A 167 -31.19 1.71 -7.09
C GLU A 167 -31.29 2.23 -5.65
N ALA A 168 -32.45 2.06 -5.02
CA ALA A 168 -32.70 2.53 -3.65
C ALA A 168 -31.70 1.89 -2.68
N ARG A 169 -31.49 0.58 -2.79
CA ARG A 169 -30.58 -0.15 -1.91
C ARG A 169 -29.12 0.26 -2.12
N PHE A 170 -28.71 0.47 -3.37
CA PHE A 170 -27.39 1.01 -3.68
C PHE A 170 -27.17 2.40 -3.06
N ASN A 171 -28.14 3.30 -3.19
CA ASN A 171 -28.05 4.66 -2.65
C ASN A 171 -28.00 4.70 -1.12
N GLU A 172 -28.68 3.79 -0.42
CA GLU A 172 -28.58 3.63 1.04
C GLU A 172 -27.16 3.28 1.47
N ILE A 173 -26.54 2.30 0.80
CA ILE A 173 -25.16 1.86 1.07
C ILE A 173 -24.17 2.99 0.76
N ARG A 174 -24.34 3.67 -0.37
CA ARG A 174 -23.54 4.84 -0.74
C ARG A 174 -23.58 5.88 0.37
N THR A 175 -24.77 6.22 0.86
CA THR A 175 -24.94 7.23 1.91
C THR A 175 -24.26 6.81 3.22
N ALA A 176 -24.37 5.54 3.60
CA ALA A 176 -23.68 5.02 4.79
C ALA A 176 -22.15 5.06 4.63
N TYR A 177 -21.65 4.77 3.44
CA TYR A 177 -20.21 4.83 3.16
C TYR A 177 -19.69 6.26 3.04
N ASP A 178 -20.46 7.20 2.49
CA ASP A 178 -20.10 8.62 2.48
C ASP A 178 -19.91 9.15 3.91
N ALA A 179 -20.77 8.74 4.85
CA ALA A 179 -20.63 9.09 6.26
C ALA A 179 -19.34 8.50 6.87
N LEU A 180 -19.03 7.23 6.56
CA LEU A 180 -17.79 6.58 6.97
C LEU A 180 -16.55 7.27 6.38
N ALA A 181 -16.58 7.58 5.09
CA ALA A 181 -15.50 8.25 4.37
C ALA A 181 -15.23 9.64 4.95
N ALA A 182 -16.28 10.39 5.26
CA ALA A 182 -16.17 11.69 5.93
C ALA A 182 -15.58 11.56 7.34
N GLN A 183 -16.01 10.57 8.11
CA GLN A 183 -15.48 10.32 9.47
C GLN A 183 -13.99 9.96 9.45
N LEU A 184 -13.55 9.15 8.48
CA LEU A 184 -12.15 8.75 8.32
C LEU A 184 -11.30 9.82 7.60
N GLY A 185 -11.92 10.77 6.91
CA GLY A 185 -11.22 11.71 6.03
C GLY A 185 -10.60 11.02 4.80
N LEU A 186 -11.30 10.02 4.23
CA LEU A 186 -10.95 9.42 2.95
C LEU A 186 -11.15 10.43 1.81
N LYS A 187 -10.27 10.40 0.82
CA LYS A 187 -10.30 11.25 -0.37
C LYS A 187 -10.60 10.39 -1.61
N ASP A 188 -11.15 11.02 -2.65
CA ASP A 188 -11.51 10.39 -3.95
C ASP A 188 -12.18 9.01 -3.80
N VAL A 189 -13.38 9.01 -3.22
CA VAL A 189 -14.23 7.82 -3.10
C VAL A 189 -15.18 7.76 -4.29
N ARG A 190 -15.17 6.65 -5.03
CA ARG A 190 -16.03 6.38 -6.18
C ARG A 190 -16.88 5.15 -5.94
N TYR A 191 -18.06 5.09 -6.51
CA TYR A 191 -19.02 4.02 -6.27
C TYR A 191 -19.40 3.32 -7.58
N VAL A 192 -19.42 1.99 -7.56
CA VAL A 192 -19.84 1.17 -8.69
C VAL A 192 -20.75 0.03 -8.20
N PRO A 193 -22.02 -0.05 -8.66
CA PRO A 193 -22.86 -1.20 -8.41
C PRO A 193 -22.48 -2.32 -9.39
N VAL A 194 -22.17 -3.50 -8.88
CA VAL A 194 -21.66 -4.61 -9.68
C VAL A 194 -22.36 -5.92 -9.37
N SER A 195 -22.32 -6.83 -10.34
CA SER A 195 -22.48 -8.27 -10.09
C SER A 195 -21.25 -8.97 -10.64
N ALA A 196 -20.32 -9.36 -9.75
CA ALA A 196 -19.10 -10.06 -10.15
C ALA A 196 -19.41 -11.39 -10.87
N LEU A 197 -20.50 -12.07 -10.48
CA LEU A 197 -20.93 -13.32 -11.09
C LEU A 197 -21.46 -13.11 -12.52
N ARG A 198 -22.34 -12.12 -12.71
CA ARG A 198 -22.97 -11.84 -14.00
C ARG A 198 -22.10 -11.02 -14.94
N GLY A 199 -21.16 -10.25 -14.41
CA GLY A 199 -20.27 -9.35 -15.14
C GLY A 199 -20.80 -7.92 -15.29
N ASP A 200 -21.92 -7.60 -14.62
CA ASP A 200 -22.54 -6.28 -14.66
C ASP A 200 -21.60 -5.22 -14.10
N ASN A 201 -21.35 -4.16 -14.89
CA ASN A 201 -20.48 -3.03 -14.56
C ASN A 201 -19.03 -3.40 -14.21
N ILE A 202 -18.53 -4.57 -14.62
CA ILE A 202 -17.13 -4.97 -14.44
C ILE A 202 -16.26 -4.38 -15.56
N VAL A 203 -16.44 -4.88 -16.78
CA VAL A 203 -15.74 -4.40 -17.99
C VAL A 203 -16.66 -3.55 -18.86
N HIS A 204 -17.93 -3.94 -18.94
CA HIS A 204 -18.94 -3.28 -19.74
C HIS A 204 -20.07 -2.74 -18.85
N ALA A 205 -20.73 -1.68 -19.31
CA ALA A 205 -21.90 -1.14 -18.63
C ALA A 205 -23.03 -2.18 -18.64
N SER A 206 -23.75 -2.27 -17.52
CA SER A 206 -24.88 -3.19 -17.36
C SER A 206 -26.15 -2.61 -18.00
N GLU A 207 -26.83 -3.43 -18.81
CA GLU A 207 -28.18 -3.11 -19.31
C GLU A 207 -29.25 -3.27 -18.21
N ALA A 208 -28.97 -4.04 -17.16
CA ALA A 208 -29.90 -4.29 -16.04
C ALA A 208 -29.96 -3.12 -15.04
N MET A 209 -29.00 -2.20 -15.08
CA MET A 209 -28.93 -1.01 -14.21
C MET A 209 -28.92 0.29 -15.03
N PRO A 210 -29.96 0.60 -15.83
CA PRO A 210 -29.98 1.81 -16.65
C PRO A 210 -30.01 3.10 -15.82
N TRP A 211 -30.35 3.01 -14.54
CA TRP A 211 -30.27 4.11 -13.58
C TRP A 211 -28.83 4.50 -13.22
N TYR A 212 -27.87 3.57 -13.34
CA TYR A 212 -26.45 3.85 -13.08
C TYR A 212 -25.81 4.48 -14.31
N GLN A 213 -25.50 5.78 -14.21
CA GLN A 213 -24.88 6.57 -15.29
C GLN A 213 -23.35 6.67 -15.14
N GLY A 214 -22.76 5.95 -14.20
CA GLY A 214 -21.31 5.93 -13.97
C GLY A 214 -20.58 4.96 -14.89
N GLU A 215 -19.25 5.01 -14.83
CA GLU A 215 -18.39 4.13 -15.64
C GLU A 215 -18.26 2.72 -15.01
N PRO A 216 -18.08 1.67 -15.84
CA PRO A 216 -17.73 0.34 -15.35
C PRO A 216 -16.40 0.35 -14.58
N LEU A 217 -16.21 -0.67 -13.72
CA LEU A 217 -15.03 -0.78 -12.85
C LEU A 217 -13.71 -0.70 -13.62
N LEU A 218 -13.58 -1.39 -14.76
CA LEU A 218 -12.34 -1.36 -15.55
C LEU A 218 -12.04 0.05 -16.09
N ALA A 219 -13.05 0.76 -16.60
CA ALA A 219 -12.88 2.11 -17.11
C ALA A 219 -12.46 3.07 -15.98
N LEU A 220 -13.11 2.98 -14.81
CA LEU A 220 -12.70 3.73 -13.62
C LEU A 220 -11.22 3.50 -13.27
N LEU A 221 -10.76 2.24 -13.28
CA LEU A 221 -9.37 1.87 -13.01
C LEU A 221 -8.40 2.36 -14.09
N GLU A 222 -8.79 2.36 -15.36
CA GLU A 222 -7.98 2.93 -16.44
C GLU A 222 -7.78 4.43 -16.22
N ASP A 223 -8.83 5.14 -15.80
CA ASP A 223 -8.84 6.60 -15.70
C ASP A 223 -8.34 7.18 -14.36
N LEU A 224 -8.01 6.34 -13.37
CA LEU A 224 -7.38 6.81 -12.12
C LEU A 224 -6.04 7.51 -12.40
N LYS A 225 -5.87 8.74 -11.92
CA LYS A 225 -4.60 9.46 -12.02
C LYS A 225 -3.65 8.98 -10.92
N VAL A 226 -2.62 8.23 -11.29
CA VAL A 226 -1.59 7.86 -10.31
C VAL A 226 -0.60 9.00 -10.22
N GLU A 227 -0.66 9.74 -9.12
CA GLU A 227 0.36 10.71 -8.78
C GLU A 227 1.50 10.00 -8.06
N ASP A 228 2.74 10.35 -8.38
CA ASP A 228 3.89 9.85 -7.64
C ASP A 228 3.85 10.50 -6.25
N THR A 229 3.76 9.69 -5.19
CA THR A 229 3.68 10.20 -3.81
C THR A 229 5.03 10.68 -3.30
N ALA A 230 6.12 10.31 -3.98
CA ALA A 230 7.45 10.79 -3.65
C ALA A 230 7.55 12.29 -3.98
N PRO A 231 7.99 13.13 -3.04
CA PRO A 231 8.28 14.53 -3.30
C PRO A 231 9.21 14.69 -4.51
N ALA A 232 8.83 15.56 -5.45
CA ALA A 232 9.57 15.79 -6.69
C ALA A 232 10.47 17.04 -6.58
N GLY A 233 11.45 17.11 -7.49
CA GLY A 233 12.38 18.24 -7.60
C GLY A 233 13.68 18.04 -6.84
N ASP A 234 14.61 18.97 -7.05
CA ASP A 234 15.98 18.83 -6.51
C ASP A 234 16.01 19.02 -4.98
N ASP A 235 15.16 19.89 -4.42
CA ASP A 235 15.08 20.19 -2.97
C ASP A 235 14.46 19.05 -2.13
N ALA A 236 13.87 18.06 -2.80
CA ALA A 236 13.20 16.93 -2.21
C ALA A 236 14.11 15.71 -1.99
N LEU A 237 15.39 15.77 -2.37
CA LEU A 237 16.28 14.61 -2.41
C LEU A 237 16.29 13.82 -1.09
N ARG A 238 16.02 12.52 -1.19
CA ARG A 238 16.23 11.49 -0.14
C ARG A 238 17.01 10.33 -0.73
N PHE A 239 18.28 10.22 -0.37
CA PHE A 239 19.15 9.14 -0.82
C PHE A 239 19.77 8.41 0.38
N PRO A 240 19.08 7.40 0.94
CA PRO A 240 19.64 6.59 2.02
C PRO A 240 20.74 5.68 1.49
N VAL A 241 21.92 5.78 2.09
CA VAL A 241 23.10 5.01 1.68
C VAL A 241 22.94 3.56 2.12
N GLN A 242 22.99 2.66 1.15
CA GLN A 242 22.91 1.21 1.34
C GLN A 242 24.30 0.58 1.46
N PHE A 243 25.25 1.08 0.68
CA PHE A 243 26.60 0.53 0.60
C PHE A 243 27.63 1.61 0.25
N VAL A 244 28.86 1.44 0.74
CA VAL A 244 29.99 2.31 0.43
C VAL A 244 31.02 1.50 -0.33
N ALA A 245 31.13 1.76 -1.63
CA ALA A 245 32.10 1.12 -2.50
C ALA A 245 33.46 1.81 -2.38
N ARG A 246 34.52 1.01 -2.21
CA ARG A 246 35.93 1.42 -2.21
C ARG A 246 36.73 0.49 -3.10
N GLN A 247 37.63 1.03 -3.91
CA GLN A 247 38.40 0.24 -4.86
C GLN A 247 39.84 -0.03 -4.39
N ASP A 248 40.45 0.90 -3.65
CA ASP A 248 41.89 0.88 -3.30
C ASP A 248 42.21 1.24 -1.83
N GLY A 249 41.22 1.39 -0.95
CA GLY A 249 41.40 1.39 0.51
C GLY A 249 41.52 2.79 1.16
N SER A 250 42.75 3.29 1.35
CA SER A 250 43.05 4.58 2.02
C SER A 250 44.02 5.45 1.20
N GLN A 251 44.20 5.17 -0.09
CA GLN A 251 45.05 5.99 -0.96
C GLN A 251 44.35 7.32 -1.30
N ALA A 252 45.13 8.36 -1.60
CA ALA A 252 44.61 9.71 -1.86
C ALA A 252 43.70 9.80 -3.10
N ASP A 253 43.83 8.86 -4.05
CA ASP A 253 42.99 8.75 -5.26
C ASP A 253 42.01 7.56 -5.17
N ASP A 254 41.69 7.05 -3.97
CA ASP A 254 40.76 5.92 -3.81
C ASP A 254 39.36 6.29 -4.31
N PHE A 255 38.80 5.45 -5.18
CA PHE A 255 37.42 5.58 -5.58
C PHE A 255 36.50 5.37 -4.37
N ARG A 256 35.73 6.40 -4.01
CA ARG A 256 34.68 6.29 -2.99
C ARG A 256 33.31 6.60 -3.57
N GLY A 257 32.50 5.55 -3.72
CA GLY A 257 31.13 5.65 -4.23
C GLY A 257 30.09 5.27 -3.19
N TYR A 258 29.04 6.06 -3.06
CA TYR A 258 27.92 5.81 -2.16
C TYR A 258 26.75 5.25 -2.96
N MET A 259 26.38 3.99 -2.69
CA MET A 259 25.36 3.27 -3.45
C MET A 259 24.06 3.21 -2.68
N GLY A 260 22.95 3.38 -3.39
CA GLY A 260 21.61 3.35 -2.83
C GLY A 260 20.54 3.54 -3.90
N ARG A 261 19.29 3.57 -3.44
CA ARG A 261 18.13 3.91 -4.27
C ARG A 261 17.68 5.32 -3.93
N VAL A 262 17.37 6.13 -4.94
CA VAL A 262 16.77 7.45 -4.72
C VAL A 262 15.33 7.25 -4.29
N GLU A 263 14.99 7.65 -3.07
CA GLU A 263 13.66 7.46 -2.50
C GLU A 263 12.73 8.65 -2.81
N ALA A 264 13.27 9.86 -2.93
CA ALA A 264 12.54 11.05 -3.35
C ALA A 264 13.49 12.10 -3.94
N GLY A 265 12.91 13.05 -4.67
CA GLY A 265 13.62 14.13 -5.36
C GLY A 265 14.52 13.65 -6.49
N THR A 266 15.39 14.54 -6.95
CA THR A 266 16.38 14.24 -7.99
C THR A 266 17.77 14.55 -7.47
N VAL A 267 18.72 13.66 -7.78
CA VAL A 267 20.14 13.93 -7.57
C VAL A 267 20.77 14.37 -8.89
N ARG A 268 21.56 15.45 -8.87
CA ARG A 268 22.25 15.99 -10.06
C ARG A 268 23.73 16.21 -9.78
N VAL A 269 24.55 16.07 -10.81
CA VAL A 269 25.95 16.51 -10.76
C VAL A 269 25.99 18.02 -10.49
N GLY A 270 26.85 18.43 -9.55
CA GLY A 270 26.98 19.81 -9.08
C GLY A 270 25.95 20.25 -8.04
N GLN A 271 25.01 19.40 -7.63
CA GLN A 271 24.02 19.73 -6.60
C GLN A 271 24.64 19.80 -5.21
N ALA A 272 24.31 20.86 -4.46
CA ALA A 272 24.64 20.96 -3.05
C ALA A 272 23.79 19.98 -2.23
N VAL A 273 24.45 19.19 -1.40
CA VAL A 273 23.83 18.13 -0.60
C VAL A 273 24.35 18.16 0.82
N ARG A 274 23.58 17.57 1.72
CA ARG A 274 23.92 17.43 3.13
C ARG A 274 23.78 15.97 3.55
N VAL A 275 24.76 15.48 4.30
CA VAL A 275 24.77 14.14 4.86
C VAL A 275 24.22 14.18 6.27
N LEU A 276 23.13 13.46 6.50
CA LEU A 276 22.51 13.29 7.82
C LEU A 276 22.79 11.86 8.33
N PRO A 277 22.98 11.67 9.65
CA PRO A 277 22.78 12.63 10.74
C PRO A 277 24.01 13.51 11.06
N ALA A 278 25.15 13.32 10.40
CA ALA A 278 26.39 14.05 10.68
C ALA A 278 26.34 15.56 10.39
N ASN A 279 25.32 16.00 9.63
CA ASN A 279 25.06 17.39 9.25
C ASN A 279 26.25 18.06 8.55
N ARG A 280 26.85 17.35 7.59
CA ARG A 280 27.96 17.86 6.76
C ARG A 280 27.48 18.17 5.36
N GLU A 281 27.79 19.35 4.86
CA GLU A 281 27.47 19.77 3.49
C GLU A 281 28.63 19.46 2.55
N THR A 282 28.28 19.12 1.31
CA THR A 282 29.21 18.88 0.20
C THR A 282 28.45 18.99 -1.12
N THR A 283 29.09 18.65 -2.24
CA THR A 283 28.50 18.71 -3.58
C THR A 283 28.60 17.36 -4.27
N VAL A 284 27.60 17.00 -5.07
CA VAL A 284 27.64 15.80 -5.92
C VAL A 284 28.65 16.01 -7.04
N ALA A 285 29.70 15.19 -7.08
CA ALA A 285 30.73 15.23 -8.11
C ALA A 285 30.37 14.37 -9.33
N GLU A 286 29.73 13.22 -9.11
CA GLU A 286 29.40 12.27 -10.17
C GLU A 286 28.19 11.42 -9.79
N VAL A 287 27.35 11.11 -10.78
CA VAL A 287 26.26 10.13 -10.66
C VAL A 287 26.49 9.01 -11.66
N LEU A 288 26.58 7.78 -11.16
CA LEU A 288 26.78 6.58 -11.97
C LEU A 288 25.55 5.67 -11.86
N THR A 289 25.00 5.31 -13.02
CA THR A 289 23.89 4.36 -13.17
C THR A 289 24.44 3.00 -13.66
N PRO A 290 23.62 1.93 -13.69
CA PRO A 290 24.02 0.68 -14.33
C PRO A 290 24.45 0.82 -15.80
N ASN A 291 24.05 1.91 -16.47
CA ASN A 291 24.39 2.21 -17.86
C ASN A 291 25.61 3.14 -18.01
N GLY A 292 26.29 3.49 -16.91
CA GLY A 292 27.40 4.44 -16.88
C GLY A 292 27.04 5.79 -16.27
N ALA A 293 27.90 6.78 -16.48
CA ALA A 293 27.72 8.13 -15.94
C ALA A 293 26.45 8.80 -16.48
N ALA A 294 25.77 9.55 -15.61
CA ALA A 294 24.58 10.30 -15.93
C ALA A 294 24.63 11.70 -15.27
N ASP A 295 23.94 12.66 -15.86
CA ASP A 295 23.86 14.02 -15.29
C ASP A 295 22.94 14.10 -14.07
N SER A 296 21.96 13.18 -14.00
CA SER A 296 20.98 13.11 -12.92
C SER A 296 20.33 11.74 -12.80
N ALA A 297 19.75 11.46 -11.64
CA ALA A 297 18.90 10.29 -11.40
C ALA A 297 17.71 10.65 -10.50
N GLY A 298 16.55 10.06 -10.80
CA GLY A 298 15.28 10.32 -10.10
C GLY A 298 14.84 9.19 -9.17
N PRO A 299 13.66 9.33 -8.53
CA PRO A 299 13.12 8.34 -7.60
C PRO A 299 13.00 6.95 -8.24
N GLY A 300 13.34 5.92 -7.49
CA GLY A 300 13.29 4.54 -7.96
C GLY A 300 14.59 4.02 -8.58
N GLU A 301 15.46 4.91 -9.07
CA GLU A 301 16.73 4.53 -9.67
C GLU A 301 17.74 4.10 -8.60
N THR A 302 18.51 3.04 -8.90
CA THR A 302 19.62 2.58 -8.06
C THR A 302 20.91 3.06 -8.68
N ILE A 303 21.68 3.84 -7.92
CA ILE A 303 22.82 4.60 -8.42
C ILE A 303 24.00 4.53 -7.46
N THR A 304 25.16 4.95 -7.96
CA THR A 304 26.32 5.32 -7.15
C THR A 304 26.56 6.82 -7.26
N VAL A 305 26.68 7.49 -6.13
CA VAL A 305 26.99 8.92 -6.03
C VAL A 305 28.42 9.08 -5.54
N ARG A 306 29.19 9.95 -6.18
CA ARG A 306 30.46 10.45 -5.65
C ARG A 306 30.29 11.89 -5.19
N LEU A 307 30.92 12.22 -4.08
CA LEU A 307 30.90 13.56 -3.50
C LEU A 307 32.23 14.26 -3.76
N ALA A 308 32.21 15.59 -3.78
CA ALA A 308 33.41 16.40 -4.00
C ALA A 308 34.40 16.32 -2.83
N ASP A 309 33.88 16.17 -1.61
CA ASP A 309 34.67 16.11 -0.39
C ASP A 309 34.65 14.72 0.25
N ASP A 310 35.72 14.37 0.96
CA ASP A 310 35.78 13.17 1.78
C ASP A 310 34.96 13.33 3.06
N VAL A 311 33.68 13.00 2.95
CA VAL A 311 32.76 12.97 4.09
C VAL A 311 32.73 11.58 4.70
N ASP A 312 32.73 11.48 6.03
CA ASP A 312 32.52 10.21 6.70
C ASP A 312 31.04 9.82 6.60
N ILE A 313 30.76 8.81 5.78
CA ILE A 313 29.42 8.30 5.49
C ILE A 313 29.47 6.79 5.59
N SER A 314 28.50 6.23 6.29
CA SER A 314 28.28 4.80 6.47
C SER A 314 26.88 4.39 6.00
N ARG A 315 26.64 3.07 5.90
CA ARG A 315 25.30 2.55 5.68
C ARG A 315 24.34 3.08 6.74
N GLY A 316 23.21 3.62 6.29
CA GLY A 316 22.19 4.19 7.14
C GLY A 316 22.17 5.70 7.21
N ASP A 317 23.29 6.35 6.84
CA ASP A 317 23.32 7.78 6.60
C ASP A 317 22.50 8.11 5.35
N THR A 318 21.93 9.31 5.32
CA THR A 318 21.08 9.77 4.21
C THR A 318 21.65 11.04 3.62
N ILE A 319 21.85 11.05 2.31
CA ILE A 319 22.19 12.25 1.56
C ILE A 319 20.87 12.94 1.20
N VAL A 320 20.73 14.20 1.60
CA VAL A 320 19.56 15.05 1.35
C VAL A 320 19.97 16.31 0.61
N ALA A 321 19.02 16.98 -0.02
CA ALA A 321 19.27 18.28 -0.65
C ALA A 321 19.73 19.33 0.39
N ALA A 322 20.57 20.26 -0.02
CA ALA A 322 20.94 21.43 0.77
C ALA A 322 20.58 22.73 0.03
N PRO A 323 19.83 23.67 0.65
CA PRO A 323 19.24 23.59 1.99
C PRO A 323 17.94 22.76 2.01
N THR A 324 17.66 22.07 3.12
CA THR A 324 16.33 21.47 3.35
C THR A 324 15.98 21.50 4.84
N THR A 325 14.71 21.71 5.16
CA THR A 325 14.16 21.63 6.53
C THR A 325 13.25 20.43 6.72
N ALA A 326 12.90 19.71 5.64
CA ALA A 326 11.88 18.67 5.66
C ALA A 326 12.36 17.37 6.32
N ALA A 327 13.61 16.93 6.07
CA ALA A 327 14.18 15.76 6.74
C ALA A 327 15.12 16.18 7.87
N ASN A 328 14.92 15.58 9.05
CA ASN A 328 15.78 15.75 10.20
C ASN A 328 16.10 14.41 10.87
N ALA A 329 17.22 14.39 11.59
CA ALA A 329 17.60 13.26 12.42
C ALA A 329 16.77 13.28 13.72
N ALA A 330 15.97 12.24 13.95
CA ALA A 330 15.05 12.17 15.09
C ALA A 330 15.28 10.93 15.96
N LYS A 331 15.06 11.07 17.27
CA LYS A 331 15.13 9.96 18.24
C LYS A 331 13.79 9.63 18.87
N LYS A 332 12.80 10.52 18.73
CA LYS A 332 11.44 10.30 19.20
C LYS A 332 10.51 10.33 18.00
N LEU A 333 9.71 9.28 17.86
CA LEU A 333 8.70 9.17 16.81
C LEU A 333 7.33 9.13 17.46
N HIS A 334 6.40 9.90 16.92
CA HIS A 334 4.97 9.71 17.13
C HIS A 334 4.44 9.03 15.87
N ALA A 335 3.93 7.81 16.01
CA ALA A 335 3.58 6.97 14.86
C ALA A 335 2.27 6.23 15.09
N ASP A 336 1.55 5.98 13.99
CA ASP A 336 0.53 4.94 13.99
C ASP A 336 1.19 3.58 13.72
N LEU A 337 0.71 2.54 14.38
CA LEU A 337 1.17 1.16 14.24
C LEU A 337 0.01 0.25 13.87
N CYS A 338 0.24 -0.64 12.91
CA CYS A 338 -0.55 -1.85 12.71
C CYS A 338 0.18 -3.03 13.35
N TRP A 339 -0.45 -3.68 14.33
CA TRP A 339 0.17 -4.78 15.06
C TRP A 339 -0.16 -6.14 14.44
N PHE A 340 0.85 -6.99 14.33
CA PHE A 340 0.81 -8.25 13.59
C PHE A 340 1.09 -9.47 14.46
N ASP A 341 1.57 -9.29 15.70
CA ASP A 341 1.91 -10.42 16.58
C ASP A 341 0.70 -10.86 17.40
N GLU A 342 0.61 -12.16 17.67
CA GLU A 342 -0.42 -12.73 18.54
C GLU A 342 -0.26 -12.27 19.99
N HIS A 343 0.99 -12.01 20.41
CA HIS A 343 1.26 -11.43 21.72
C HIS A 343 1.01 -9.92 21.66
N GLU A 344 0.33 -9.42 22.68
CA GLU A 344 0.10 -7.99 22.82
C GLU A 344 1.41 -7.20 22.86
N LEU A 345 1.36 -5.98 22.32
CA LEU A 345 2.44 -5.02 22.43
C LEU A 345 2.82 -4.84 23.89
N ASN A 346 4.09 -5.13 24.20
CA ASN A 346 4.64 -4.92 25.53
C ASN A 346 5.60 -3.72 25.52
N PRO A 347 5.24 -2.58 26.13
CA PRO A 347 6.11 -1.40 26.24
C PRO A 347 7.42 -1.66 27.01
N ALA A 348 7.46 -2.71 27.83
CA ALA A 348 8.65 -3.08 28.59
C ALA A 348 9.70 -3.80 27.73
N ARG A 349 9.32 -4.40 26.60
CA ARG A 349 10.23 -5.09 25.69
C ARG A 349 11.06 -4.13 24.85
N LYS A 350 12.20 -4.64 24.36
CA LYS A 350 13.00 -3.98 23.32
C LYS A 350 12.55 -4.49 21.97
N TYR A 351 12.43 -3.57 21.02
CA TYR A 351 12.17 -3.88 19.64
C TYR A 351 13.34 -3.39 18.79
N VAL A 352 13.42 -3.94 17.59
CA VAL A 352 14.32 -3.49 16.55
C VAL A 352 13.48 -2.77 15.50
N LEU A 353 13.73 -1.47 15.32
CA LEU A 353 13.11 -0.67 14.28
C LEU A 353 13.99 -0.70 13.03
N LYS A 354 13.41 -1.18 11.92
CA LYS A 354 14.04 -1.11 10.60
C LYS A 354 13.38 0.01 9.80
N HIS A 355 14.19 0.97 9.39
CA HIS A 355 13.80 2.14 8.61
C HIS A 355 14.80 2.30 7.48
N THR A 356 14.30 2.37 6.25
CA THR A 356 15.12 2.41 5.03
C THR A 356 16.27 1.38 5.05
N THR A 357 17.51 1.83 5.21
CA THR A 357 18.74 1.02 5.19
C THR A 357 19.32 0.78 6.59
N THR A 358 18.69 1.38 7.60
CA THR A 358 19.09 1.44 9.01
C THR A 358 18.26 0.49 9.87
N THR A 359 18.92 -0.08 10.86
CA THR A 359 18.28 -0.89 11.91
C THR A 359 18.75 -0.37 13.27
N VAL A 360 17.82 0.04 14.12
CA VAL A 360 18.11 0.61 15.45
C VAL A 360 17.25 -0.01 16.52
N PHE A 361 17.76 -0.09 17.75
CA PHE A 361 16.93 -0.47 18.89
C PHE A 361 15.92 0.63 19.19
N ALA A 362 14.69 0.19 19.47
CA ALA A 362 13.55 1.03 19.77
C ALA A 362 12.77 0.51 20.97
N ARG A 363 12.12 1.43 21.68
CA ARG A 363 11.19 1.12 22.76
C ARG A 363 9.93 1.95 22.57
N VAL A 364 8.77 1.28 22.58
CA VAL A 364 7.48 1.97 22.66
C VAL A 364 7.34 2.54 24.07
N SER A 365 7.38 3.87 24.18
CA SER A 365 7.32 4.57 25.47
C SER A 365 5.89 4.70 25.97
N GLU A 366 4.93 4.89 25.06
CA GLU A 366 3.52 5.09 25.41
C GLU A 366 2.62 4.64 24.26
N VAL A 367 1.49 4.02 24.62
CA VAL A 367 0.34 3.84 23.72
C VAL A 367 -0.67 4.95 24.05
N GLU A 368 -0.85 5.86 23.10
CA GLU A 368 -1.73 7.02 23.27
C GLU A 368 -3.19 6.63 23.07
N ARG A 369 -3.48 5.92 21.97
CA ARG A 369 -4.83 5.48 21.61
C ARG A 369 -4.79 4.21 20.79
N VAL A 370 -5.85 3.42 20.90
CA VAL A 370 -6.13 2.27 20.05
C VAL A 370 -7.43 2.56 19.30
N LEU A 371 -7.41 2.39 17.98
CA LEU A 371 -8.57 2.61 17.13
C LEU A 371 -9.60 1.50 17.35
N ASP A 372 -10.79 1.87 17.78
CA ASP A 372 -11.93 0.97 17.77
C ASP A 372 -12.52 0.89 16.36
N VAL A 373 -12.42 -0.28 15.73
CA VAL A 373 -12.90 -0.52 14.36
C VAL A 373 -14.44 -0.58 14.24
N HIS A 374 -15.17 -0.76 15.35
CA HIS A 374 -16.62 -0.85 15.37
C HIS A 374 -17.27 0.53 15.46
N THR A 375 -16.77 1.35 16.38
CA THR A 375 -17.29 2.68 16.66
C THR A 375 -16.56 3.77 15.89
N LEU A 376 -15.32 3.49 15.45
CA LEU A 376 -14.39 4.47 14.89
C LEU A 376 -14.21 5.69 15.81
N SER A 377 -14.53 5.53 17.10
CA SER A 377 -14.34 6.54 18.13
C SER A 377 -12.99 6.31 18.79
N HIS A 378 -12.35 7.41 19.19
CA HIS A 378 -11.10 7.39 19.93
C HIS A 378 -11.31 7.12 21.44
N GLU A 379 -12.53 6.77 21.86
CA GLU A 379 -13.00 6.92 23.25
C GLU A 379 -12.86 5.67 24.13
N THR A 380 -12.12 4.66 23.71
CA THR A 380 -11.77 3.59 24.65
C THR A 380 -10.42 3.92 25.27
N GLY A 381 -10.36 4.11 26.60
CA GLY A 381 -9.11 4.23 27.37
C GLY A 381 -8.21 2.98 27.32
N ARG A 382 -8.39 2.13 26.30
CA ARG A 382 -7.61 0.94 25.98
C ARG A 382 -6.21 1.39 25.55
N LYS A 383 -5.21 0.89 26.27
CA LYS A 383 -3.78 1.09 25.98
C LYS A 383 -3.06 -0.19 25.56
N GLN A 384 -3.78 -1.30 25.43
CA GLN A 384 -3.27 -2.58 24.98
C GLN A 384 -3.53 -2.73 23.48
N ILE A 385 -2.47 -2.96 22.71
CA ILE A 385 -2.54 -3.24 21.27
C ILE A 385 -2.34 -4.76 21.12
N ALA A 386 -3.37 -5.43 20.62
CA ALA A 386 -3.38 -6.85 20.31
C ALA A 386 -3.30 -7.08 18.80
N LEU A 387 -3.32 -8.35 18.38
CA LEU A 387 -3.28 -8.74 16.98
C LEU A 387 -4.33 -7.98 16.15
N ASN A 388 -3.88 -7.39 15.04
CA ASN A 388 -4.68 -6.59 14.10
C ASN A 388 -5.19 -5.24 14.62
N ASP A 389 -4.85 -4.85 15.85
CA ASP A 389 -5.17 -3.50 16.31
C ASP A 389 -4.31 -2.46 15.60
N ILE A 390 -4.91 -1.28 15.45
CA ILE A 390 -4.24 -0.08 14.99
C ILE A 390 -4.16 0.86 16.17
N GLY A 391 -2.96 1.33 16.51
CA GLY A 391 -2.78 2.24 17.63
C GLY A 391 -1.77 3.34 17.34
N THR A 392 -1.98 4.50 17.94
CA THR A 392 -1.03 5.60 17.92
C THR A 392 -0.13 5.50 19.14
N VAL A 393 1.18 5.56 18.91
CA VAL A 393 2.20 5.35 19.94
C VAL A 393 3.33 6.37 19.85
N ASN A 394 4.01 6.54 20.98
CA ASN A 394 5.30 7.21 21.06
C ASN A 394 6.43 6.17 21.12
N ILE A 395 7.45 6.33 20.29
CA ILE A 395 8.60 5.43 20.18
C ILE A 395 9.89 6.23 20.44
N SER A 396 10.76 5.66 21.27
CA SER A 396 12.10 6.17 21.54
C SER A 396 13.16 5.28 20.90
N LEU A 397 14.14 5.90 20.24
CA LEU A 397 15.20 5.22 19.51
C LEU A 397 16.55 5.38 20.20
N GLN A 398 17.38 4.34 20.15
CA GLN A 398 18.73 4.38 20.71
C GLN A 398 19.66 5.32 19.91
N LYS A 399 19.52 5.31 18.58
CA LYS A 399 20.25 6.17 17.64
C LYS A 399 19.24 6.94 16.78
N PRO A 400 19.58 8.16 16.31
CA PRO A 400 18.66 8.90 15.48
C PRO A 400 18.50 8.23 14.10
N ILE A 401 17.34 8.39 13.50
CA ILE A 401 17.08 8.05 12.09
C ILE A 401 16.74 9.32 11.32
N VAL A 402 17.02 9.34 10.02
CA VAL A 402 16.64 10.45 9.14
C VAL A 402 15.30 10.10 8.53
N CYS A 403 14.25 10.79 8.96
CA CYS A 403 12.88 10.48 8.56
C CYS A 403 12.09 11.71 8.15
N ASP A 404 10.97 11.45 7.50
CA ASP A 404 9.94 12.44 7.17
C ASP A 404 8.60 11.98 7.79
N ALA A 405 7.58 12.83 7.74
CA ALA A 405 6.22 12.38 8.03
C ALA A 405 5.73 11.52 6.88
N TYR A 406 4.98 10.45 7.17
CA TYR A 406 4.51 9.49 6.18
C TYR A 406 3.68 10.14 5.07
N GLY A 407 2.85 11.13 5.41
CA GLY A 407 2.05 11.86 4.42
C GLY A 407 2.86 12.83 3.54
N ASP A 408 4.06 13.22 3.96
CA ASP A 408 4.97 14.04 3.16
C ASP A 408 5.86 13.15 2.28
N ASN A 409 6.37 12.05 2.82
CA ASN A 409 7.17 11.09 2.08
C ASN A 409 6.98 9.66 2.64
N PRO A 410 6.20 8.80 1.96
CA PRO A 410 5.95 7.43 2.43
C PRO A 410 7.22 6.58 2.54
N ALA A 411 8.22 6.79 1.67
CA ALA A 411 9.43 5.96 1.63
C ALA A 411 10.32 6.17 2.87
N THR A 412 10.37 7.39 3.39
CA THR A 412 11.16 7.77 4.58
C THR A 412 10.29 8.01 5.81
N GLY A 413 8.96 7.92 5.71
CA GLY A 413 8.02 7.97 6.81
C GLY A 413 7.50 6.60 7.27
N ALA A 414 7.85 5.50 6.57
CA ALA A 414 7.47 4.15 6.94
C ALA A 414 8.59 3.42 7.72
N PHE A 415 8.20 2.52 8.62
CA PHE A 415 9.13 1.58 9.28
C PHE A 415 8.42 0.27 9.64
N ILE A 416 9.22 -0.73 10.02
CA ILE A 416 8.72 -1.94 10.67
C ILE A 416 9.35 -2.11 12.05
N LEU A 417 8.60 -2.72 12.97
CA LEU A 417 9.12 -3.20 14.25
C LEU A 417 9.31 -4.71 14.19
N VAL A 418 10.45 -5.15 14.69
CA VAL A 418 10.83 -6.56 14.81
C VAL A 418 11.07 -6.85 16.29
N ASP A 419 10.50 -7.93 16.81
CA ASP A 419 10.80 -8.37 18.17
C ASP A 419 12.25 -8.89 18.23
N GLU A 420 13.02 -8.40 19.20
CA GLU A 420 14.44 -8.74 19.31
C GLU A 420 14.66 -10.25 19.57
N ALA A 421 13.79 -10.87 20.37
CA ALA A 421 13.95 -12.24 20.83
C ALA A 421 13.44 -13.25 19.81
N THR A 422 12.31 -12.99 19.16
CA THR A 422 11.71 -13.91 18.18
C THR A 422 12.14 -13.64 16.74
N HIS A 423 12.68 -12.45 16.46
CA HIS A 423 12.96 -11.95 15.11
C HIS A 423 11.73 -11.86 14.20
N HIS A 424 10.52 -11.92 14.77
CA HIS A 424 9.28 -11.72 14.02
C HIS A 424 9.06 -10.24 13.73
N THR A 425 8.56 -9.93 12.54
CA THR A 425 8.03 -8.58 12.25
C THR A 425 6.68 -8.43 12.94
N VAL A 426 6.67 -7.65 14.02
CA VAL A 426 5.51 -7.51 14.92
C VAL A 426 4.63 -6.32 14.58
N ALA A 427 5.13 -5.33 13.85
CA ALA A 427 4.31 -4.20 13.40
C ALA A 427 4.85 -3.52 12.14
N ALA A 428 3.95 -2.87 11.40
CA ALA A 428 4.29 -1.81 10.45
C ALA A 428 3.88 -0.45 11.04
N GLY A 429 4.65 0.60 10.76
CA GLY A 429 4.44 1.92 11.33
C GLY A 429 4.55 3.05 10.34
N MET A 430 3.75 4.09 10.59
CA MET A 430 3.68 5.32 9.80
C MET A 430 4.01 6.49 10.72
N ILE A 431 5.11 7.19 10.45
CA ILE A 431 5.57 8.34 11.23
C ILE A 431 4.62 9.51 10.98
N ARG A 432 4.04 10.08 12.04
CA ARG A 432 3.15 11.25 11.98
C ARG A 432 3.87 12.52 12.42
N ALA A 433 4.74 12.40 13.41
CA ALA A 433 5.62 13.48 13.85
C ALA A 433 6.90 12.89 14.45
N PHE A 434 7.95 13.70 14.52
CA PHE A 434 9.27 13.27 14.99
C PHE A 434 10.06 14.43 15.62
N SER A 435 10.95 14.11 16.57
CA SER A 435 11.83 15.07 17.25
C SER A 435 13.14 14.48 17.76
#